data_AF-A0A2E8N6S6-F1
#
_entry.id   AF-A0A2E8N6S6-F1
#
_cell.length_a   1.000
_cell.length_b   1.000
_cell.length_c   1.000
_cell.angle_alpha   90.00
_cell.angle_beta   90.00
_cell.angle_gamma   90.00
#
_symmetry.space_group_name_H-M   'P 1'
#
loop_
_entity.id
_entity.type
_entity.pdbx_description
1 polymer ?
#
loop_
_entity_poly.entity_id
_entity_poly.type
_entity_poly.pdbx_seq_one_letter_code
_entity_poly.pdbx_strand_id
1 'polypeptide(L)'
;MSPNTVPAVIQFSVDMRHPEADVLDGMDADLRALVASSAERHGCGAEVAVDDGLPPVAFDGRCVAAVASAAEATGRACERIVSGAGHDACYVASRGPAAMVFVPCRDGLSHNEAESIEPGQAEVGAEVLLHAALSLAS
;
A
#
# COMPACT_ATOMS: atom_id res chain seq x y z
N MET A 1 3.55 -27.36 17.19
CA MET A 1 4.50 -28.00 16.28
C MET A 1 5.29 -29.05 17.06
N SER A 2 5.47 -30.26 16.54
CA SER A 2 6.26 -31.32 17.18
C SER A 2 7.66 -31.35 16.54
N PRO A 3 8.76 -31.35 17.31
CA PRO A 3 10.11 -31.35 16.75
C PRO A 3 10.50 -32.69 16.10
N ASN A 4 9.78 -33.77 16.39
CA ASN A 4 10.12 -35.14 15.97
C ASN A 4 9.10 -35.72 14.97
N THR A 5 8.34 -34.86 14.29
CA THR A 5 7.34 -35.27 13.31
C THR A 5 7.53 -34.46 12.04
N VAL A 6 7.65 -35.16 10.90
CA VAL A 6 7.70 -34.49 9.59
C VAL A 6 6.38 -33.75 9.36
N PRO A 7 6.37 -32.43 9.09
CA PRO A 7 5.14 -31.70 8.83
C PRO A 7 4.38 -32.26 7.62
N ALA A 8 3.10 -32.59 7.81
CA ALA A 8 2.25 -33.09 6.72
C ALA A 8 1.63 -31.96 5.88
N VAL A 9 1.41 -30.79 6.49
CA VAL A 9 0.82 -29.60 5.85
C VAL A 9 1.53 -28.37 6.39
N ILE A 10 1.85 -27.44 5.50
CA ILE A 10 2.33 -26.10 5.83
C ILE A 10 1.40 -25.12 5.12
N GLN A 11 0.95 -24.10 5.86
CA GLN A 11 0.17 -23.00 5.33
C GLN A 11 0.88 -21.70 5.67
N PHE A 12 0.99 -20.82 4.69
CA PHE A 12 1.61 -19.50 4.82
C PHE A 12 0.92 -18.54 3.85
N SER A 13 1.06 -17.24 4.09
CA SER A 13 0.55 -16.18 3.22
C SER A 13 1.69 -15.52 2.44
N VAL A 14 1.33 -14.94 1.29
CA VAL A 14 2.22 -14.09 0.47
C VAL A 14 1.48 -12.79 0.20
N ASP A 15 2.12 -11.66 0.45
CA ASP A 15 1.62 -10.33 0.12
C ASP A 15 2.43 -9.78 -1.06
N MET A 16 1.75 -9.36 -2.12
CA MET A 16 2.36 -8.82 -3.34
C MET A 16 1.73 -7.48 -3.68
N ARG A 17 2.56 -6.48 -3.99
CA ARG A 17 2.12 -5.12 -4.29
C ARG A 17 2.96 -4.54 -5.41
N HIS A 18 2.32 -3.92 -6.38
CA HIS A 18 2.97 -3.14 -7.42
C HIS A 18 2.02 -2.04 -7.92
N PRO A 19 2.49 -0.81 -8.24
CA PRO A 19 1.63 0.25 -8.79
C PRO A 19 1.13 -0.01 -10.21
N GLU A 20 1.79 -0.90 -10.95
CA GLU A 20 1.41 -1.30 -12.31
C GLU A 20 0.78 -2.69 -12.29
N ALA A 21 -0.43 -2.81 -12.84
CA ALA A 21 -1.23 -4.04 -12.80
C ALA A 21 -0.55 -5.19 -13.55
N ASP A 22 -0.02 -4.93 -14.74
CA ASP A 22 0.64 -5.95 -15.57
C ASP A 22 1.86 -6.59 -14.86
N VAL A 23 2.57 -5.81 -14.05
CA VAL A 23 3.70 -6.31 -13.27
C VAL A 23 3.21 -7.15 -12.09
N LEU A 24 2.13 -6.73 -11.41
CA LEU A 24 1.52 -7.51 -10.32
C LEU A 24 0.98 -8.86 -10.82
N ASP A 25 0.33 -8.86 -11.99
CA ASP A 25 -0.15 -10.07 -12.64
C ASP A 25 1.01 -11.01 -13.03
N GLY A 26 2.13 -10.43 -13.50
CA GLY A 26 3.36 -11.17 -13.75
C GLY A 26 3.93 -11.82 -12.48
N MET A 27 3.95 -11.09 -11.36
CA MET A 27 4.40 -11.62 -10.07
C MET A 27 3.54 -12.79 -9.57
N ASP A 28 2.21 -12.71 -9.71
CA ASP A 28 1.31 -13.84 -9.37
C ASP A 28 1.54 -15.05 -10.27
N ALA A 29 1.71 -14.83 -11.59
CA ALA A 29 2.03 -15.91 -12.53
C ALA A 29 3.34 -16.62 -12.17
N ASP A 30 4.39 -15.86 -11.85
CA ASP A 30 5.70 -16.39 -11.44
C ASP A 30 5.61 -17.16 -10.12
N LEU A 31 4.87 -16.64 -9.12
CA LEU A 31 4.63 -17.33 -7.85
C LEU A 31 3.94 -18.68 -8.08
N ARG A 32 2.87 -18.72 -8.88
CA ARG A 32 2.13 -19.95 -9.18
C ARG A 32 3.01 -20.98 -9.90
N ALA A 33 3.82 -20.55 -10.85
CA ALA A 33 4.76 -21.42 -11.55
C ALA A 33 5.83 -21.99 -10.61
N LEU A 34 6.36 -21.17 -9.69
CA LEU A 34 7.31 -21.58 -8.68
C LEU A 34 6.72 -22.62 -7.72
N VAL A 35 5.49 -22.38 -7.23
CA VAL A 35 4.79 -23.31 -6.34
C VAL A 35 4.53 -24.64 -7.04
N ALA A 36 4.01 -24.62 -8.27
CA ALA A 36 3.73 -25.83 -9.02
C ALA A 36 4.99 -26.67 -9.28
N SER A 37 6.08 -26.04 -9.74
CA SER A 37 7.33 -26.75 -10.02
C SER A 37 8.01 -27.28 -8.76
N SER A 38 7.87 -26.59 -7.63
CA SER A 38 8.38 -27.04 -6.33
C SER A 38 7.58 -28.23 -5.79
N ALA A 39 6.24 -28.18 -5.90
CA ALA A 39 5.36 -29.26 -5.50
C ALA A 39 5.66 -30.55 -6.28
N GLU A 40 5.84 -30.45 -7.60
CA GLU A 40 6.23 -31.57 -8.47
C GLU A 40 7.59 -32.15 -8.06
N ARG A 41 8.60 -31.30 -7.89
CA ARG A 41 9.97 -31.70 -7.51
C ARG A 41 10.01 -32.49 -6.20
N HIS A 42 9.15 -32.12 -5.25
CA HIS A 42 9.14 -32.69 -3.90
C HIS A 42 8.04 -33.75 -3.68
N GLY A 43 7.20 -34.02 -4.68
CA GLY A 43 6.10 -34.98 -4.57
C GLY A 43 5.00 -34.56 -3.60
N CYS A 44 4.77 -33.25 -3.46
CA CYS A 44 3.77 -32.66 -2.57
C CYS A 44 2.55 -32.17 -3.36
N GLY A 45 1.40 -32.05 -2.68
CA GLY A 45 0.28 -31.25 -3.18
C GLY A 45 0.48 -29.77 -2.85
N ALA A 46 -0.06 -28.88 -3.68
CA ALA A 46 -0.07 -27.45 -3.42
C ALA A 46 -1.38 -26.82 -3.89
N GLU A 47 -1.84 -25.82 -3.15
CA GLU A 47 -3.00 -24.99 -3.47
C GLU A 47 -2.62 -23.52 -3.26
N VAL A 48 -3.03 -22.65 -4.18
CA VAL A 48 -2.80 -21.21 -4.11
C VAL A 48 -4.13 -20.50 -4.31
N ALA A 49 -4.64 -19.91 -3.23
CA ALA A 49 -5.84 -19.08 -3.23
C ALA A 49 -5.48 -17.60 -3.05
N VAL A 50 -6.30 -16.72 -3.63
CA VAL A 50 -6.23 -15.27 -3.39
C VAL A 50 -7.28 -14.94 -2.32
N ASP A 51 -6.82 -14.52 -1.15
CA ASP A 51 -7.71 -14.21 -0.02
C ASP A 51 -8.28 -12.80 -0.08
N ASP A 52 -7.46 -11.83 -0.49
CA ASP A 52 -7.82 -10.42 -0.66
C ASP A 52 -7.05 -9.83 -1.86
N GLY A 53 -7.67 -8.88 -2.54
CA GLY A 53 -7.13 -8.33 -3.78
C GLY A 53 -7.67 -6.93 -4.07
N LEU A 54 -6.78 -5.96 -4.13
CA LEU A 54 -7.06 -4.59 -4.54
C LEU A 54 -6.20 -4.26 -5.77
N PRO A 55 -6.81 -3.97 -6.94
CA PRO A 55 -6.04 -3.53 -8.10
C PRO A 55 -5.32 -2.20 -7.80
N PRO A 56 -4.22 -1.88 -8.52
CA PRO A 56 -3.54 -0.61 -8.33
C PRO A 56 -4.49 0.57 -8.53
N VAL A 57 -4.45 1.52 -7.60
CA VAL A 57 -5.38 2.66 -7.58
C VAL A 57 -4.66 3.93 -8.02
N ALA A 58 -5.16 4.53 -9.09
CA ALA A 58 -4.83 5.90 -9.46
C ALA A 58 -5.81 6.88 -8.80
N PHE A 59 -5.29 7.84 -8.05
CA PHE A 59 -6.09 8.91 -7.45
C PHE A 59 -6.49 9.98 -8.46
N ASP A 60 -7.57 10.73 -8.16
CA ASP A 60 -8.08 11.77 -9.04
C ASP A 60 -7.05 12.88 -9.21
N GLY A 61 -6.72 13.21 -10.46
CA GLY A 61 -5.66 14.16 -10.79
C GLY A 61 -5.92 15.57 -10.25
N ARG A 62 -7.18 16.00 -10.08
CA ARG A 62 -7.51 17.31 -9.50
C ARG A 62 -7.31 17.29 -7.99
N CYS A 63 -7.70 16.21 -7.32
CA CYS A 63 -7.45 16.03 -5.88
C CYS A 63 -5.94 15.98 -5.59
N VAL A 64 -5.17 15.23 -6.38
CA VAL A 64 -3.71 15.17 -6.27
C VAL A 64 -3.08 16.55 -6.52
N ALA A 65 -3.54 17.29 -7.52
CA ALA A 65 -3.06 18.65 -7.78
C ALA A 65 -3.36 19.61 -6.62
N ALA A 66 -4.57 19.55 -6.04
CA ALA A 66 -4.93 20.37 -4.89
C ALA A 66 -4.04 20.10 -3.67
N VAL A 67 -3.74 18.82 -3.39
CA VAL A 67 -2.79 18.43 -2.34
C VAL A 67 -1.38 18.95 -2.64
N ALA A 68 -0.91 18.79 -3.88
CA ALA A 68 0.42 19.25 -4.27
C ALA A 68 0.58 20.77 -4.11
N SER A 69 -0.39 21.57 -4.59
CA SER A 69 -0.35 23.02 -4.44
C SER A 69 -0.45 23.46 -2.97
N ALA A 70 -1.25 22.79 -2.16
CA ALA A 70 -1.33 23.05 -0.72
C ALA A 70 -0.01 22.73 0.00
N ALA A 71 0.65 21.62 -0.37
CA ALA A 71 1.97 21.24 0.16
C ALA A 71 3.06 22.25 -0.23
N GLU A 72 3.11 22.67 -1.49
CA GLU A 72 4.06 23.68 -1.98
C GLU A 72 3.91 25.02 -1.23
N ALA A 73 2.68 25.43 -0.91
CA ALA A 73 2.39 26.67 -0.21
C ALA A 73 2.95 26.70 1.23
N THR A 74 3.18 25.55 1.86
CA THR A 74 3.79 25.47 3.20
C THR A 74 5.29 25.85 3.20
N GLY A 75 5.93 25.90 2.02
CA GLY A 75 7.37 26.13 1.87
C GLY A 75 8.24 24.97 2.37
N ARG A 76 7.65 23.83 2.74
CA ARG A 76 8.36 22.60 3.15
C ARG A 76 8.68 21.76 1.91
N ALA A 77 9.73 20.95 1.99
CA ALA A 77 10.03 19.96 0.97
C ALA A 77 8.87 18.97 0.85
N CYS A 78 8.41 18.71 -0.37
CA CYS A 78 7.36 17.75 -0.68
C CYS A 78 7.67 17.05 -2.00
N GLU A 79 7.10 15.86 -2.17
CA GLU A 79 7.22 15.07 -3.38
C GLU A 79 5.96 14.25 -3.61
N ARG A 80 5.79 13.75 -4.84
CA ARG A 80 4.76 12.74 -5.13
C ARG A 80 5.28 11.37 -4.73
N ILE A 81 4.42 10.61 -4.07
CA ILE A 81 4.74 9.27 -3.59
C ILE A 81 3.61 8.29 -3.94
N VAL A 82 3.98 7.05 -4.22
CA VAL A 82 3.05 5.92 -4.33
C VAL A 82 2.88 5.31 -2.94
N SER A 83 1.64 5.12 -2.49
CA SER A 83 1.45 4.38 -1.23
C SER A 83 1.81 2.91 -1.42
N GLY A 84 2.71 2.41 -0.58
CA GLY A 84 3.00 0.98 -0.48
C GLY A 84 1.96 0.21 0.34
N ALA A 85 0.97 0.89 0.94
CA ALA A 85 -0.05 0.30 1.80
C ALA A 85 -1.47 0.54 1.29
N GLY A 86 -2.35 -0.43 1.56
CA GLY A 86 -3.79 -0.26 1.37
C GLY A 86 -4.35 0.70 2.40
N HIS A 87 -5.18 1.64 1.95
CA HIS A 87 -5.91 2.56 2.81
C HIS A 87 -7.38 2.63 2.38
N ASP A 88 -8.26 3.04 3.28
CA ASP A 88 -9.68 3.23 2.96
C ASP A 88 -9.90 4.18 1.76
N ALA A 89 -9.02 5.16 1.59
CA ALA A 89 -9.02 6.08 0.46
C ALA A 89 -8.94 5.35 -0.90
N CYS A 90 -8.26 4.20 -0.97
CA CYS A 90 -8.20 3.39 -2.18
C CYS A 90 -9.58 2.84 -2.57
N TYR A 91 -10.41 2.45 -1.59
CA TYR A 91 -11.79 2.05 -1.83
C TYR A 91 -12.70 3.25 -2.13
N VAL A 92 -12.47 4.40 -1.49
CA VAL A 92 -13.19 5.64 -1.79
C VAL A 92 -12.97 6.07 -3.24
N ALA A 93 -11.75 5.93 -3.76
CA ALA A 93 -11.40 6.26 -5.14
C ALA A 93 -12.25 5.53 -6.19
N SER A 94 -12.79 4.34 -5.86
CA SER A 94 -13.73 3.61 -6.75
C SER A 94 -15.11 4.25 -6.85
N ARG A 95 -15.46 5.17 -5.94
CA ARG A 95 -16.78 5.79 -5.82
C ARG A 95 -16.78 7.30 -6.06
N GLY A 96 -15.62 7.94 -6.03
CA GLY A 96 -15.50 9.37 -6.27
C GLY A 96 -14.06 9.89 -6.21
N PRO A 97 -13.85 11.18 -6.49
CA PRO A 97 -12.54 11.79 -6.43
C PRO A 97 -11.91 11.66 -5.04
N ALA A 98 -10.66 11.17 -5.00
CA ALA A 98 -9.89 11.01 -3.77
C ALA A 98 -8.42 11.30 -4.03
N ALA A 99 -7.70 11.67 -2.98
CA ALA A 99 -6.23 11.73 -2.90
C ALA A 99 -5.82 11.53 -1.43
N MET A 100 -4.52 11.37 -1.19
CA MET A 100 -3.96 11.20 0.15
C MET A 100 -2.89 12.25 0.43
N VAL A 101 -2.74 12.60 1.71
CA VAL A 101 -1.65 13.43 2.24
C VAL A 101 -0.81 12.55 3.14
N PHE A 102 0.49 12.45 2.86
CA PHE A 102 1.44 11.71 3.69
C PHE A 102 2.34 12.68 4.47
N VAL A 103 2.68 12.28 5.69
CA VAL A 103 3.72 12.89 6.50
C VAL A 103 4.76 11.81 6.82
N PRO A 104 6.04 12.18 6.98
CA PRO A 104 7.06 11.21 7.33
C PRO A 104 6.83 10.64 8.73
N CYS A 105 7.23 9.39 8.92
CA CYS A 105 7.31 8.73 10.22
C CYS A 105 8.78 8.47 10.56
N ARG A 106 9.14 8.52 11.85
CA ARG A 106 10.51 8.23 12.31
C ARG A 106 10.96 6.85 11.82
N ASP A 107 12.09 6.84 11.11
CA ASP A 107 12.71 5.65 10.52
C ASP A 107 11.80 4.86 9.55
N GLY A 108 10.70 5.47 9.07
CA GLY A 108 9.71 4.79 8.23
C GLY A 108 8.96 3.66 8.95
N LEU A 109 9.00 3.61 10.28
CA LEU A 109 8.36 2.56 11.07
C LEU A 109 6.84 2.69 11.02
N SER A 110 6.15 1.56 10.84
CA SER A 110 4.72 1.45 11.01
C SER A 110 4.35 0.05 11.50
N HIS A 111 3.15 -0.15 12.04
CA HIS A 111 2.71 -1.40 12.68
C HIS A 111 3.67 -1.81 13.83
N ASN A 112 4.24 -0.82 14.51
CA ASN A 112 5.18 -1.01 15.60
C ASN A 112 4.91 0.01 16.69
N GLU A 113 5.01 -0.38 17.96
CA GLU A 113 4.76 0.52 19.11
C GLU A 113 5.69 1.73 19.15
N ALA A 114 6.86 1.67 18.50
CA ALA A 114 7.80 2.78 18.38
C ALA A 114 7.49 3.74 17.22
N GLU A 115 6.44 3.49 16.45
CA GLU A 115 5.92 4.39 15.40
C GLU A 115 5.64 5.78 16.00
N SER A 116 6.16 6.82 15.34
CA SER A 116 6.01 8.18 15.84
C SER A 116 6.20 9.23 14.75
N ILE A 117 5.42 10.31 14.85
CA ILE A 117 5.60 11.54 14.09
C ILE A 117 5.95 12.69 15.03
N GLU A 118 6.71 13.66 14.53
CA GLU A 118 6.96 14.91 15.25
C GLU A 118 5.73 15.83 15.19
N PRO A 119 5.43 16.62 16.24
CA PRO A 119 4.28 17.52 16.24
C PRO A 119 4.22 18.45 15.02
N GLY A 120 5.37 18.97 14.58
CA GLY A 120 5.46 19.83 13.39
C GLY A 120 5.26 19.12 12.06
N GLN A 121 5.35 17.79 12.01
CA GLN A 121 4.95 16.99 10.84
C GLN A 121 3.42 16.82 10.84
N ALA A 122 2.83 16.55 12.01
CA ALA A 122 1.38 16.45 12.16
C ALA A 122 0.68 17.76 11.78
N GLU A 123 1.22 18.90 12.22
CA GLU A 123 0.72 20.24 11.91
C GLU A 123 0.71 20.50 10.39
N VAL A 124 1.84 20.26 9.71
CA VAL A 124 1.92 20.45 8.25
C VAL A 124 0.97 19.52 7.51
N GLY A 125 0.85 18.25 7.93
CA GLY A 125 -0.11 17.33 7.32
C GLY A 125 -1.55 17.82 7.42
N ALA A 126 -1.93 18.37 8.58
CA ALA A 126 -3.26 18.94 8.80
C ALA A 126 -3.48 20.24 8.01
N GLU A 127 -2.47 21.12 7.94
CA GLU A 127 -2.49 22.35 7.15
C GLU A 127 -2.71 22.06 5.65
N VAL A 128 -1.96 21.10 5.09
CA VAL A 128 -2.10 20.68 3.68
C VAL A 128 -3.49 20.11 3.43
N LEU A 129 -3.98 19.24 4.32
CA LEU A 129 -5.33 18.66 4.21
C LEU A 129 -6.41 19.75 4.20
N LEU A 130 -6.31 20.73 5.12
CA LEU A 130 -7.25 21.84 5.23
C LEU A 130 -7.29 22.66 3.93
N HIS A 131 -6.13 23.09 3.43
CA HIS A 131 -6.06 23.93 2.24
C HIS A 131 -6.51 23.20 0.98
N ALA A 132 -6.14 21.92 0.82
CA ALA A 132 -6.60 21.11 -0.30
C ALA A 132 -8.13 20.92 -0.28
N ALA A 133 -8.70 20.63 0.90
CA ALA A 133 -10.15 20.45 1.05
C ALA A 133 -10.92 21.75 0.74
N LEU A 134 -10.44 22.90 1.24
CA LEU A 134 -11.04 24.21 0.96
C LEU A 134 -10.98 24.55 -0.53
N SER A 135 -9.85 24.29 -1.18
CA SER A 135 -9.69 24.53 -2.62
C SER A 135 -10.62 23.67 -3.47
N LEU A 136 -10.97 22.47 -3.03
CA LEU A 136 -11.87 21.55 -3.75
C LEU A 136 -13.36 21.82 -3.47
N ALA A 137 -13.66 22.48 -2.34
CA ALA A 137 -15.02 22.82 -1.93
C ALA A 137 -15.52 24.18 -2.44
N SER A 138 -14.62 24.99 -3.00
CA SER A 138 -14.90 26.32 -3.57
C SER A 138 -15.28 26.23 -5.05
#